data_AF-A0A1S3YHZ9-F1
#
_entry.id   AF-A0A1S3YHZ9-F1
#
_cell.length_a   1.000
_cell.length_b   1.000
_cell.length_c   1.000
_cell.angle_alpha   90.00
_cell.angle_beta   90.00
_cell.angle_gamma   90.00
#
_symmetry.space_group_name_H-M   'P 1'
#
loop_
_entity.id
_entity.type
_entity.pdbx_description
1 polymer ?
#
loop_
_entity_poly.entity_id
_entity_poly.type
_entity_poly.pdbx_seq_one_letter_code
_entity_poly.pdbx_strand_id
1 'polypeptide(L)'
;MAADDTLSECARKGIAVKPRKGDALLFFSLHPNAVPDPMSLHGGCPVIEGEKWSATKWIHVDSFDKIVGSEKSCADQNENCERWAALGECTKNPEYMVGSSDLPGSCRKSCKAC
;
A
#
# COMPACT_ATOMS: atom_id res chain seq x y z
N MET A 1 -30.15 11.80 -2.71
CA MET A 1 -29.93 10.74 -1.70
C MET A 1 -30.82 11.10 -0.52
N ALA A 2 -31.73 10.22 -0.11
CA ALA A 2 -32.61 10.50 1.03
C ALA A 2 -31.75 10.68 2.29
N ALA A 3 -32.07 11.67 3.12
CA ALA A 3 -31.45 11.81 4.42
C ALA A 3 -31.83 10.59 5.27
N ASP A 4 -30.85 9.80 5.69
CA ASP A 4 -31.07 8.71 6.65
C ASP A 4 -31.20 9.35 8.03
N ASP A 5 -32.44 9.49 8.49
CA ASP A 5 -32.76 10.09 9.78
C ASP A 5 -32.30 9.24 10.97
N THR A 6 -31.74 8.05 10.74
CA THR A 6 -31.20 7.19 11.79
C THR A 6 -29.71 7.42 12.07
N LEU A 7 -29.07 8.37 11.38
CA LEU A 7 -27.67 8.74 11.61
C LEU A 7 -27.53 9.71 12.78
N SER A 8 -26.42 9.55 13.54
CA SER A 8 -26.04 10.48 14.60
C SER A 8 -25.58 11.83 14.04
N GLU A 9 -25.60 12.88 14.87
CA GLU A 9 -25.09 14.22 14.52
C GLU A 9 -23.66 14.20 13.99
N CYS A 10 -22.79 13.36 14.54
CA CYS A 10 -21.44 13.16 14.04
C CYS A 10 -21.44 12.58 12.61
N ALA A 11 -22.25 11.55 12.37
CA ALA A 11 -22.29 10.84 11.09
C ALA A 11 -22.87 11.71 9.96
N ARG A 12 -23.70 12.70 10.28
CA ARG A 12 -24.27 13.63 9.30
C ARG A 12 -23.27 14.64 8.73
N LYS A 13 -22.08 14.78 9.33
CA LYS A 13 -21.05 15.74 8.89
C LYS A 13 -20.31 15.31 7.61
N GLY A 14 -20.54 14.10 7.10
CA GLY A 14 -19.88 13.59 5.92
C GLY A 14 -20.53 12.32 5.39
N ILE A 15 -19.79 11.57 4.58
CA ILE A 15 -20.20 10.23 4.14
C ILE A 15 -20.05 9.28 5.33
N ALA A 16 -21.12 8.55 5.65
CA ALA A 16 -21.15 7.63 6.78
C ALA A 16 -21.65 6.25 6.36
N VAL A 17 -21.11 5.22 7.03
CA VAL A 17 -21.54 3.83 6.89
C VAL A 17 -21.98 3.33 8.25
N LYS A 18 -23.24 2.91 8.35
CA LYS A 18 -23.80 2.36 9.59
C LYS A 18 -23.23 0.96 9.83
N PRO A 19 -22.60 0.69 10.99
CA PRO A 19 -21.99 -0.60 11.25
C PRO A 19 -23.05 -1.69 11.37
N ARG A 20 -22.88 -2.78 10.63
CA ARG A 20 -23.68 -4.01 10.73
C ARG A 20 -22.75 -5.19 10.89
N LYS A 21 -23.11 -6.13 11.77
CA LYS A 21 -22.30 -7.34 11.99
C LYS A 21 -22.15 -8.11 10.68
N GLY A 22 -20.91 -8.36 10.28
CA GLY A 22 -20.55 -9.09 9.06
C GLY A 22 -20.20 -8.20 7.86
N ASP A 23 -20.58 -6.92 7.87
CA ASP A 23 -20.24 -6.01 6.78
C ASP A 23 -18.77 -5.57 6.86
N ALA A 24 -18.16 -5.31 5.70
CA ALA A 24 -16.81 -4.77 5.57
C ALA A 24 -16.83 -3.48 4.74
N LEU A 25 -16.06 -2.48 5.17
CA LEU A 25 -15.83 -1.24 4.44
C LEU A 25 -14.41 -1.27 3.88
N LEU A 26 -14.28 -1.14 2.56
CA LEU A 26 -13.01 -0.96 1.87
C LEU A 26 -12.93 0.46 1.32
N PHE A 27 -11.83 1.15 1.59
CA PHE A 27 -11.49 2.44 1.01
C PHE A 27 -9.98 2.48 0.76
N PHE A 28 -9.55 3.35 -0.16
CA PHE A 28 -8.14 3.50 -0.52
C PHE A 28 -7.59 4.79 0.09
N SER A 29 -6.44 4.72 0.74
CA SER A 29 -5.75 5.90 1.29
C SER A 29 -4.87 6.62 0.26
N LEU A 30 -4.67 6.02 -0.91
CA LEU A 30 -3.82 6.53 -1.98
C LEU A 30 -4.62 6.60 -3.28
N HIS A 31 -4.31 7.60 -4.10
CA HIS A 31 -4.69 7.62 -5.51
C HIS A 31 -3.90 6.56 -6.31
N PRO A 32 -4.34 6.22 -7.55
CA PRO A 32 -3.62 5.26 -8.40
C PRO A 32 -2.16 5.62 -8.71
N ASN A 33 -1.79 6.90 -8.57
CA ASN A 33 -0.41 7.39 -8.69
C ASN A 33 0.39 7.32 -7.38
N ALA A 34 -0.09 6.57 -6.38
CA ALA A 34 0.52 6.41 -5.05
C ALA A 34 0.61 7.69 -4.19
N VAL A 35 -0.06 8.78 -4.57
CA VAL A 35 -0.14 9.99 -3.75
C VAL A 35 -1.22 9.83 -2.68
N PRO A 36 -0.96 10.21 -1.41
CA PRO A 36 -1.98 10.20 -0.35
C PRO A 36 -3.22 10.99 -0.74
N ASP A 37 -4.39 10.39 -0.55
CA ASP A 37 -5.69 11.00 -0.84
C ASP A 37 -6.26 11.66 0.43
N PRO A 38 -6.31 13.01 0.53
CA PRO A 38 -6.89 13.70 1.69
C PRO A 38 -8.38 13.43 1.87
N MET A 39 -9.11 13.03 0.82
CA MET A 39 -10.53 12.67 0.89
C MET A 39 -10.77 11.33 1.58
N SER A 40 -9.72 10.53 1.80
CA SER A 40 -9.79 9.26 2.53
C SER A 40 -9.82 9.42 4.06
N LEU A 41 -9.78 10.67 4.56
CA LEU A 41 -9.89 10.96 5.99
C LEU A 41 -11.20 10.39 6.55
N HIS A 42 -11.07 9.53 7.54
CA HIS A 42 -12.19 8.81 8.12
C HIS A 42 -12.02 8.69 9.63
N GLY A 43 -13.11 8.38 10.32
CA GLY A 43 -13.10 8.19 11.76
C GLY A 43 -14.32 7.41 12.24
N GLY A 44 -14.26 7.01 13.51
CA GLY A 44 -15.41 6.44 14.21
C GLY A 44 -16.16 7.53 14.97
N CYS A 45 -17.44 7.70 14.68
CA CYS A 45 -18.31 8.50 15.55
C CYS A 45 -18.49 7.85 16.93
N PRO A 46 -18.77 8.64 17.99
CA PRO A 46 -19.07 8.12 19.32
C PRO A 46 -20.20 7.09 19.30
N VAL A 47 -20.06 6.02 20.08
CA VAL A 47 -21.13 5.04 20.31
C VAL A 47 -22.13 5.66 21.28
N ILE A 48 -23.37 5.86 20.82
CA ILE A 48 -24.43 6.48 21.65
C ILE A 48 -25.01 5.46 22.64
N GLU A 49 -25.16 4.21 22.20
CA GLU A 49 -25.71 3.12 23.01
C GLU A 49 -24.99 1.79 22.68
N GLY A 50 -24.72 1.00 23.72
CA GLY A 50 -24.06 -0.30 23.62
C GLY A 50 -22.56 -0.21 23.35
N GLU A 51 -22.04 -1.16 22.58
CA GLU A 51 -20.63 -1.28 22.24
C GLU A 51 -20.45 -1.52 20.74
N LYS A 52 -19.35 -0.99 20.18
CA LYS A 52 -18.96 -1.21 18.79
C LYS A 52 -17.65 -1.98 18.74
N TRP A 53 -17.68 -3.14 18.09
CA TRP A 53 -16.50 -3.96 17.80
C TRP A 53 -16.19 -3.91 16.29
N SER A 54 -14.92 -3.68 15.94
CA SER A 54 -14.45 -3.65 14.56
C SER A 54 -13.02 -4.20 14.45
N ALA A 55 -12.70 -4.79 13.30
CA ALA A 55 -11.34 -5.23 12.97
C ALA A 55 -10.84 -4.44 11.75
N THR A 56 -9.68 -3.79 11.87
CA THR A 56 -9.06 -3.03 10.79
C THR A 56 -7.92 -3.84 10.19
N LYS A 57 -7.93 -4.04 8.88
CA LYS A 57 -6.82 -4.64 8.14
C LYS A 57 -6.22 -3.61 7.19
N TRP A 58 -4.95 -3.26 7.40
CA TRP A 58 -4.20 -2.45 6.45
C TRP A 58 -3.52 -3.33 5.40
N ILE A 59 -3.56 -2.87 4.15
CA ILE A 59 -2.91 -3.50 3.00
C ILE A 59 -1.93 -2.47 2.45
N HIS A 60 -0.65 -2.82 2.43
CA HIS A 60 0.41 -1.94 1.97
C HIS A 60 0.68 -2.21 0.49
N VAL A 61 1.14 -1.18 -0.21
CA VAL A 61 1.57 -1.29 -1.62
C VAL A 61 2.80 -2.17 -1.80
N ASP A 62 3.52 -2.43 -0.69
CA ASP A 62 4.78 -3.16 -0.68
C ASP A 62 4.83 -4.12 0.52
N SER A 63 5.77 -5.08 0.47
CA SER A 63 5.97 -6.05 1.54
C SER A 63 6.53 -5.39 2.80
N PHE A 64 6.00 -5.79 3.95
CA PHE A 64 6.57 -5.44 5.27
C PHE A 64 7.91 -6.12 5.52
N ASP A 65 8.18 -7.24 4.86
CA ASP A 65 9.40 -8.03 5.04
C ASP A 65 10.61 -7.40 4.32
N LYS A 66 10.46 -6.20 3.75
CA LYS A 66 11.59 -5.41 3.30
C LYS A 66 12.42 -5.01 4.50
N ILE A 67 13.41 -5.85 4.81
CA ILE A 67 14.55 -5.46 5.65
C ILE A 67 15.18 -4.27 4.93
N VAL A 68 14.97 -3.05 5.45
CA VAL A 68 15.78 -1.88 5.11
C VAL A 68 17.15 -2.13 5.73
N GLY A 69 17.87 -3.06 5.12
CA GLY A 69 19.20 -3.45 5.53
C GLY A 69 20.13 -2.29 5.23
N SER A 70 20.53 -1.58 6.29
CA SER A 70 21.88 -1.03 6.32
C SER A 70 22.83 -2.17 5.94
N GLU A 71 23.64 -1.95 4.90
CA GLU A 71 24.77 -2.77 4.40
C GLU A 71 24.53 -3.51 3.07
N LYS A 72 24.88 -2.83 1.96
CA LYS A 72 25.88 -3.24 0.96
C LYS A 72 25.89 -4.67 0.37
N SER A 73 24.83 -5.46 0.50
CA SER A 73 24.73 -6.73 -0.25
C SER A 73 24.40 -6.44 -1.71
N CYS A 74 25.42 -6.13 -2.52
CA CYS A 74 25.32 -6.18 -3.97
C CYS A 74 25.22 -7.64 -4.42
N ALA A 75 24.00 -8.16 -4.43
CA ALA A 75 23.74 -9.53 -4.85
C ALA A 75 22.52 -9.55 -5.76
N ASP A 76 22.56 -10.48 -6.72
CA ASP A 76 21.38 -10.82 -7.49
C ASP A 76 20.43 -11.63 -6.61
N GLN A 77 19.15 -11.28 -6.65
CA GLN A 77 18.08 -11.93 -5.88
C GLN A 77 17.38 -13.04 -6.67
N ASN A 78 17.74 -13.22 -7.95
CA ASN A 78 17.16 -14.23 -8.83
C ASN A 78 18.26 -14.97 -9.60
N GLU A 79 18.11 -16.29 -9.73
CA GLU A 79 19.01 -17.15 -10.50
C GLU A 79 19.09 -16.79 -11.99
N ASN A 80 18.06 -16.13 -12.54
CA ASN A 80 18.01 -15.74 -13.94
C ASN A 80 18.60 -14.35 -14.22
N CYS A 81 19.09 -13.62 -13.22
CA CYS A 81 19.59 -12.25 -13.38
C CYS A 81 20.70 -12.14 -14.44
N GLU A 82 21.64 -13.09 -14.48
CA GLU A 82 22.72 -13.09 -15.48
C GLU A 82 22.17 -13.26 -16.90
N ARG A 83 21.22 -14.18 -17.07
CA ARG A 83 20.58 -14.44 -18.37
C ARG A 83 19.80 -13.22 -18.84
N TRP A 84 19.04 -12.59 -17.96
CA TRP A 84 18.27 -11.38 -18.30
C TRP A 84 19.18 -10.20 -18.62
N ALA A 85 20.27 -10.02 -17.86
CA ALA A 85 21.28 -9.02 -18.18
C ALA A 85 21.90 -9.25 -19.57
N ALA A 86 22.21 -10.51 -19.92
CA ALA A 86 22.70 -10.88 -21.26
C ALA A 86 21.66 -10.60 -22.37
N LEU A 87 20.37 -10.64 -22.06
CA LEU A 87 19.27 -10.29 -22.99
C LEU A 87 18.97 -8.78 -23.05
N GLY A 88 19.73 -7.96 -22.31
CA GLY A 88 19.62 -6.50 -22.30
C GLY A 88 18.52 -5.96 -21.37
N GLU A 89 18.06 -6.75 -20.40
CA GLU A 89 16.98 -6.34 -19.48
C GLU A 89 17.39 -5.19 -18.56
N CYS A 90 18.69 -4.98 -18.32
CA CYS A 90 19.16 -3.83 -17.55
C CYS A 90 18.72 -2.47 -18.15
N THR A 91 18.49 -2.42 -19.47
CA THR A 91 18.01 -1.22 -20.17
C THR A 91 16.51 -1.29 -20.47
N LYS A 92 15.98 -2.48 -20.77
CA LYS A 92 14.56 -2.67 -21.11
C LYS A 92 13.64 -2.66 -19.87
N ASN A 93 14.16 -3.15 -18.75
CA ASN A 93 13.45 -3.25 -17.47
C ASN A 93 14.32 -2.74 -16.30
N PRO A 94 14.71 -1.45 -16.33
CA PRO A 94 15.66 -0.89 -15.38
C PRO A 94 15.12 -0.86 -13.94
N GLU A 95 13.81 -0.69 -13.75
CA GLU A 95 13.18 -0.67 -12.41
C GLU A 95 13.36 -1.99 -11.67
N TYR A 96 13.10 -3.13 -12.31
CA TYR A 96 13.29 -4.43 -11.69
C TYR A 96 14.77 -4.80 -11.58
N MET A 97 15.56 -4.52 -12.62
CA MET A 97 16.93 -4.99 -12.71
C MET A 97 17.89 -4.15 -11.86
N VAL A 98 17.84 -2.83 -12.03
CA VAL A 98 18.75 -1.85 -11.39
C VAL A 98 18.09 -1.13 -10.21
N GLY A 99 16.82 -0.78 -10.36
CA GLY A 99 16.06 0.05 -9.40
C GLY A 99 16.58 1.49 -9.33
N SER A 100 16.21 2.17 -8.24
CA SER A 100 16.50 3.58 -7.98
C SER A 100 17.36 3.77 -6.73
N SER A 101 17.64 5.02 -6.38
CA SER A 101 18.32 5.39 -5.13
C SER A 101 17.54 4.97 -3.89
N ASP A 102 16.22 4.99 -3.99
CA ASP A 102 15.31 4.74 -2.87
C ASP A 102 14.90 3.27 -2.82
N LEU A 103 14.96 2.57 -3.95
CA LEU A 103 14.60 1.16 -4.05
C LEU A 103 15.57 0.39 -4.95
N PRO A 104 16.54 -0.37 -4.39
CA PRO A 104 17.47 -1.16 -5.19
C PRO A 104 16.74 -2.25 -5.99
N GLY A 105 17.11 -2.41 -7.25
CA GLY A 105 16.62 -3.49 -8.10
C GLY A 105 17.14 -4.86 -7.66
N SER A 106 16.48 -5.90 -8.15
CA SER A 106 16.75 -7.29 -7.78
C SER A 106 17.95 -7.91 -8.49
N CYS A 107 18.44 -7.33 -9.59
CA CYS A 107 19.53 -7.89 -10.42
C CYS A 107 20.71 -6.91 -10.57
N ARG A 108 20.95 -6.08 -9.55
CA ARG A 108 21.93 -4.98 -9.64
C ARG A 108 23.35 -5.46 -9.90
N LYS A 109 23.74 -6.64 -9.40
CA LYS A 109 25.07 -7.22 -9.61
C LYS A 109 25.24 -7.64 -11.06
N SER A 110 24.28 -8.37 -11.64
CA SER A 110 24.29 -8.74 -13.06
C SER A 110 24.29 -7.53 -13.99
N CYS A 111 23.65 -6.43 -13.57
CA CYS A 111 23.64 -5.16 -14.31
C CYS A 111 24.84 -4.24 -14.01
N LYS A 112 25.78 -4.64 -13.15
CA LYS A 112 26.94 -3.82 -12.75
C LYS A 112 26.53 -2.45 -12.18
N ALA A 113 25.36 -2.38 -11.57
CA ALA A 113 24.82 -1.18 -10.90
C ALA A 113 25.18 -1.13 -9.40
N CYS A 114 25.88 -2.17 -8.98
CA CYS A 114 26.81 -2.30 -7.89
C CYS A 114 27.81 -3.40 -8.34
#